data_AF-A0A6P9BZM8-F1
#
_entry.id   AF-A0A6P9BZM8-F1
#
_cell.length_a   1.000
_cell.length_b   1.000
_cell.length_c   1.000
_cell.angle_alpha   90.00
_cell.angle_beta   90.00
_cell.angle_gamma   90.00
#
_symmetry.space_group_name_H-M   'P 1'
#
loop_
_entity.id
_entity.type
_entity.pdbx_description
1 polymer ?
#
loop_
_entity_poly.entity_id
_entity_poly.type
_entity_poly.pdbx_seq_one_letter_code
_entity_poly.pdbx_strand_id
1 'polypeptide(L)'
;MNNSQQQQQQPPPPRRVSNVGSMLLTPQENESLFGFLGKKCVTMCSVVVQIYAAERNAMWSKKCCGVACLVKDNPQRSYFIRIYDIKEGKQLWEQELYNNFVYNSPRAYFHTFAGD
;
A
#
# COMPACT_ATOMS: atom_id res chain seq x y z
N MET A 1 -16.74 44.39 -37.54
CA MET A 1 -17.42 43.44 -36.63
C MET A 1 -16.49 42.25 -36.46
N ASN A 2 -15.72 42.20 -35.38
CA ASN A 2 -14.72 41.17 -35.14
C ASN A 2 -15.21 40.27 -34.00
N ASN A 3 -15.41 38.98 -34.28
CA ASN A 3 -16.05 38.03 -33.38
C ASN A 3 -14.97 37.27 -32.60
N SER A 4 -14.69 37.71 -31.37
CA SER A 4 -13.77 37.05 -30.44
C SER A 4 -14.41 35.82 -29.79
N GLN A 5 -14.14 34.64 -30.34
CA GLN A 5 -14.45 33.36 -29.68
C GLN A 5 -13.51 33.14 -28.50
N GLN A 6 -14.05 33.17 -27.28
CA GLN A 6 -13.36 32.73 -26.08
C GLN A 6 -13.15 31.21 -26.15
N GLN A 7 -11.89 30.77 -26.24
CA GLN A 7 -11.52 29.37 -26.03
C GLN A 7 -11.78 28.99 -24.57
N GLN A 8 -12.81 28.17 -24.34
CA GLN A 8 -13.01 27.48 -23.07
C GLN A 8 -11.87 26.48 -22.86
N GLN A 9 -10.96 26.77 -21.92
CA GLN A 9 -9.95 25.82 -21.48
C GLN A 9 -10.64 24.69 -20.72
N GLN A 10 -10.58 23.48 -21.28
CA GLN A 10 -11.04 22.28 -20.59
C GLN A 10 -10.15 22.03 -19.35
N PRO A 11 -10.75 21.64 -18.20
CA PRO A 11 -9.96 21.30 -17.02
C PRO A 11 -9.03 20.12 -17.34
N PRO A 12 -7.80 20.10 -16.77
CA PRO A 12 -6.87 19.02 -17.03
C PRO A 12 -7.48 17.68 -16.61
N PRO A 13 -7.23 16.60 -17.37
CA PRO A 13 -7.74 15.29 -17.01
C PRO A 13 -7.25 14.90 -15.61
N PRO A 14 -8.10 14.25 -14.80
CA PRO A 14 -7.72 13.85 -13.45
C PRO A 14 -6.46 12.96 -13.52
N ARG A 15 -5.42 13.32 -12.75
CA ARG A 15 -4.20 12.52 -12.64
C ARG A 15 -4.58 11.11 -12.19
N ARG A 16 -4.26 10.11 -13.01
CA ARG A 16 -4.38 8.71 -12.60
C ARG A 16 -3.43 8.49 -11.42
N VAL A 17 -3.96 8.06 -10.28
CA VAL A 17 -3.13 7.67 -9.14
C VAL A 17 -2.33 6.45 -9.58
N SER A 18 -1.01 6.59 -9.63
CA SER A 18 -0.08 5.51 -9.96
C SER A 18 0.31 4.75 -8.71
N ASN A 19 0.63 3.47 -8.89
CA ASN A 19 1.22 2.66 -7.82
C ASN A 19 2.59 3.22 -7.40
N VAL A 20 2.82 3.32 -6.09
CA VAL A 20 4.10 3.72 -5.50
C VAL A 20 4.86 2.46 -5.06
N GLY A 21 5.90 2.11 -5.81
CA GLY A 21 6.75 0.94 -5.55
C GLY A 21 7.78 1.13 -4.43
N SER A 22 8.52 0.06 -4.14
CA SER A 22 9.62 0.06 -3.18
C SER A 22 10.95 0.36 -3.88
N MET A 23 11.80 1.18 -3.25
CA MET A 23 13.16 1.46 -3.72
C MET A 23 14.10 0.26 -3.59
N LEU A 24 13.73 -0.73 -2.76
CA LEU A 24 14.51 -1.96 -2.55
C LEU A 24 14.16 -3.06 -3.55
N LEU A 25 13.17 -2.83 -4.41
CA LEU A 25 12.76 -3.75 -5.46
C LEU A 25 13.25 -3.24 -6.82
N THR A 26 13.60 -4.17 -7.69
CA THR A 26 13.81 -3.88 -9.12
C THR A 26 12.51 -3.37 -9.76
N PRO A 27 12.59 -2.67 -10.91
CA PRO A 27 11.41 -2.27 -11.66
C PRO A 27 10.47 -3.45 -11.99
N GLN A 28 11.02 -4.61 -12.36
CA GLN A 28 10.26 -5.81 -12.70
C GLN A 28 9.57 -6.45 -11.48
N GLU A 29 10.22 -6.43 -10.32
CA GLU A 29 9.59 -6.87 -9.06
C GLU A 29 8.47 -5.92 -8.65
N ASN A 30 8.63 -4.61 -8.83
CA ASN A 30 7.57 -3.64 -8.60
C ASN A 30 6.38 -3.84 -9.57
N GLU A 31 6.64 -4.10 -10.85
CA GLU A 31 5.59 -4.42 -11.82
C GLU A 31 4.82 -5.69 -11.42
N SER A 32 5.53 -6.74 -11.00
CA SER A 32 4.94 -7.96 -10.47
C SER A 32 4.06 -7.67 -9.24
N LEU A 33 4.58 -6.90 -8.28
CA LEU A 33 3.85 -6.48 -7.09
C LEU A 33 2.54 -5.78 -7.43
N PHE A 34 2.55 -4.88 -8.42
CA PHE A 34 1.34 -4.18 -8.86
C PHE A 34 0.30 -5.12 -9.45
N GLY A 35 0.73 -6.21 -10.08
CA GLY A 35 -0.14 -7.29 -10.53
C GLY A 35 -0.84 -8.03 -9.39
N PHE A 36 -0.22 -8.11 -8.20
CA PHE A 36 -0.76 -8.83 -7.04
C PHE A 36 -1.80 -8.04 -6.24
N LEU A 37 -1.91 -6.71 -6.45
CA LEU A 37 -2.81 -5.84 -5.66
C LEU A 37 -4.31 -6.14 -5.89
N GLY A 38 -4.66 -6.68 -7.05
CA GLY A 38 -6.04 -6.87 -7.50
C GLY A 38 -6.57 -5.69 -8.33
N LYS A 39 -7.72 -5.91 -8.99
CA LYS A 39 -8.33 -4.92 -9.90
C LYS A 39 -8.79 -3.68 -9.13
N LYS A 40 -8.46 -2.49 -9.65
CA LYS A 40 -8.81 -1.18 -9.08
C LYS A 40 -8.22 -0.94 -7.67
N CYS A 41 -7.23 -1.71 -7.27
CA CYS A 41 -6.40 -1.44 -6.09
C CYS A 41 -5.19 -0.60 -6.50
N VAL A 42 -4.77 0.32 -5.63
CA VAL A 42 -3.58 1.14 -5.85
C VAL A 42 -2.72 1.17 -4.59
N THR A 43 -1.44 0.87 -4.70
CA THR A 43 -0.50 1.03 -3.58
C THR A 43 -0.06 2.49 -3.46
N MET A 44 -0.21 3.06 -2.26
CA MET A 44 0.22 4.41 -1.91
C MET A 44 1.67 4.46 -1.45
N CYS A 45 2.19 3.35 -0.93
CA CYS A 45 3.60 3.14 -0.64
C CYS A 45 3.88 1.64 -0.51
N SER A 46 5.08 1.23 -0.89
CA SER A 46 5.54 -0.16 -0.77
C SER A 46 6.93 -0.21 -0.13
N VAL A 47 7.12 -1.09 0.85
CA VAL A 47 8.39 -1.24 1.58
C VAL A 47 8.67 -2.69 1.94
N VAL A 48 9.95 -3.08 1.99
CA VAL A 48 10.35 -4.42 2.45
C VAL A 48 10.34 -4.45 3.97
N VAL A 49 9.67 -5.44 4.57
CA VAL A 49 9.49 -5.54 6.02
C VAL A 49 9.66 -6.96 6.54
N GLN A 50 9.87 -7.06 7.85
CA GLN A 50 9.68 -8.29 8.61
C GLN A 50 8.46 -8.09 9.52
N ILE A 51 7.52 -9.03 9.46
CA ILE A 51 6.33 -8.99 10.30
C ILE A 51 6.62 -9.77 11.58
N TYR A 52 6.31 -9.14 12.70
CA TYR A 52 6.37 -9.73 14.03
C TYR A 52 4.99 -9.66 14.67
N ALA A 53 4.65 -10.66 15.48
CA ALA A 53 3.49 -10.59 16.37
C ALA A 53 3.94 -10.72 17.82
N ALA A 54 3.27 -9.99 18.71
CA ALA A 54 3.49 -10.11 20.14
C ALA A 54 2.81 -11.39 20.66
N GLU A 55 3.55 -12.22 21.37
CA GLU A 55 3.06 -13.40 22.05
C GLU A 55 2.65 -13.07 23.49
N ARG A 56 1.93 -13.99 24.14
CA ARG A 56 1.35 -13.80 25.49
C ARG A 56 2.38 -13.48 26.57
N ASN A 57 3.65 -13.80 26.34
CA ASN A 57 4.79 -13.54 27.24
C ASN A 57 5.51 -12.21 26.94
N ALA A 58 4.87 -11.27 26.23
CA ALA A 58 5.48 -10.00 25.81
C ALA A 58 6.71 -10.16 24.91
N MET A 59 6.87 -11.32 24.26
CA MET A 59 7.92 -11.57 23.29
C MET A 59 7.41 -11.34 21.87
N TRP A 60 8.24 -10.73 21.03
CA TRP A 60 7.95 -10.61 19.60
C TRP A 60 8.50 -11.82 18.86
N SER A 61 7.65 -12.53 18.11
CA SER A 61 8.09 -13.59 17.21
C SER A 61 7.88 -13.21 15.75
N LYS A 62 8.91 -13.46 14.94
CA LYS A 62 8.86 -13.22 13.50
C LYS A 62 7.86 -14.19 12.88
N LYS A 63 6.93 -13.67 12.07
CA LYS A 63 5.95 -14.46 11.34
C LYS A 63 6.34 -14.66 9.90
N CYS A 64 6.72 -13.59 9.20
CA CYS A 64 7.16 -13.64 7.81
C CYS A 64 8.03 -12.43 7.45
N CYS A 65 8.52 -12.42 6.21
CA CYS A 65 9.11 -11.25 5.58
C CYS A 65 8.53 -11.10 4.18
N GLY A 66 8.40 -9.88 3.71
CA GLY A 66 7.82 -9.60 2.41
C GLY A 66 7.76 -8.11 2.14
N VAL A 67 6.94 -7.73 1.16
CA VAL A 67 6.71 -6.34 0.80
C VAL A 67 5.37 -5.90 1.36
N ALA A 68 5.40 -4.97 2.31
CA ALA A 68 4.21 -4.29 2.81
C ALA A 68 3.79 -3.21 1.83
N CYS A 69 2.49 -3.13 1.57
CA CYS A 69 1.87 -2.08 0.78
C CYS A 69 0.73 -1.43 1.58
N LEU A 70 0.68 -0.10 1.60
CA LEU A 70 -0.53 0.62 1.97
C LEU A 70 -1.42 0.72 0.73
N VAL A 71 -2.46 -0.10 0.68
CA VAL A 71 -3.32 -0.27 -0.50
C VAL A 71 -4.62 0.51 -0.31
N LYS A 72 -4.96 1.35 -1.28
CA LYS A 72 -6.31 1.89 -1.45
C LYS A 72 -7.13 0.91 -2.28
N ASP A 73 -8.07 0.21 -1.66
CA ASP A 73 -8.94 -0.77 -2.29
C ASP A 73 -10.27 -0.11 -2.65
N ASN A 74 -10.39 0.34 -3.92
CA ASN A 74 -11.59 1.05 -4.36
C ASN A 74 -12.86 0.16 -4.38
N PRO A 75 -12.81 -1.12 -4.80
CA PRO A 75 -13.95 -2.01 -4.69
C PRO A 75 -14.49 -2.14 -3.26
N GLN A 76 -13.61 -2.31 -2.27
CA GLN A 76 -14.01 -2.43 -0.86
C GLN A 76 -14.26 -1.08 -0.18
N ARG A 77 -13.91 0.03 -0.84
CA ARG A 77 -13.99 1.39 -0.30
C ARG A 77 -13.22 1.55 1.02
N SER A 78 -12.10 0.86 1.12
CA SER A 78 -11.30 0.79 2.34
C SER A 78 -9.80 0.85 2.04
N TYR A 79 -9.00 0.94 3.09
CA TYR A 79 -7.55 0.90 3.02
C TYR A 79 -7.04 -0.35 3.71
N PHE A 80 -5.99 -0.95 3.16
CA PHE A 80 -5.38 -2.16 3.72
C PHE A 80 -3.88 -2.00 3.84
N ILE A 81 -3.31 -2.60 4.88
CA ILE A 81 -1.90 -2.99 4.87
C ILE A 81 -1.86 -4.42 4.37
N ARG A 82 -1.26 -4.65 3.20
CA ARG A 82 -1.10 -6.00 2.62
C ARG A 82 0.37 -6.37 2.51
N ILE A 83 0.71 -7.61 2.84
CA ILE A 83 2.07 -8.14 2.75
C ILE A 83 2.11 -9.17 1.65
N TYR A 84 3.08 -9.06 0.75
CA TYR A 84 3.27 -9.98 -0.37
C TYR A 84 4.64 -10.65 -0.30
N ASP A 85 4.66 -11.94 -0.63
CA ASP A 85 5.88 -12.62 -1.06
C ASP A 85 6.08 -12.34 -2.55
N ILE A 86 7.16 -11.65 -2.90
CA ILE A 86 7.46 -11.30 -4.29
C ILE A 86 7.90 -12.52 -5.11
N LYS A 87 8.55 -13.50 -4.47
CA LYS A 87 9.05 -14.69 -5.16
C LYS A 87 7.92 -15.66 -5.48
N GLU A 88 7.04 -15.88 -4.51
CA GLU A 88 5.87 -16.76 -4.69
C GLU A 88 4.68 -16.05 -5.33
N GLY A 89 4.70 -14.71 -5.42
CA GLY A 89 3.60 -13.90 -5.93
C GLY A 89 2.33 -14.02 -5.10
N LYS A 90 2.48 -14.26 -3.80
CA LYS A 90 1.39 -14.62 -2.88
C LYS A 90 1.18 -13.54 -1.83
N GLN A 91 -0.08 -13.23 -1.54
CA GLN A 91 -0.43 -12.44 -0.36
C GLN A 91 -0.21 -13.27 0.91
N LEU A 92 0.66 -12.80 1.79
CA LEU A 92 1.02 -13.46 3.04
C LEU A 92 0.09 -13.06 4.20
N TRP A 93 -0.33 -11.80 4.23
CA TRP A 93 -1.12 -11.24 5.32
C TRP A 93 -1.80 -9.95 4.88
N GLU A 94 -2.93 -9.61 5.51
CA GLU A 94 -3.57 -8.31 5.35
C GLU A 94 -4.25 -7.82 6.63
N GLN A 95 -4.40 -6.51 6.74
CA GLN A 95 -5.23 -5.84 7.75
C GLN A 95 -5.97 -4.69 7.11
N GLU A 96 -7.28 -4.67 7.30
CA GLU A 96 -8.12 -3.54 6.97
C GLU A 96 -7.92 -2.41 7.98
N LEU A 97 -7.82 -1.17 7.50
CA LEU A 97 -7.73 0.01 8.36
C LEU A 97 -9.14 0.47 8.75
N TYR A 98 -9.44 0.38 10.04
CA TYR A 98 -10.68 0.87 10.62
C TYR A 98 -10.62 2.38 10.93
N ASN A 99 -11.78 2.97 11.20
CA ASN A 99 -11.86 4.37 11.62
C ASN A 99 -11.12 4.57 12.94
N ASN A 100 -10.30 5.63 13.03
CA ASN A 100 -9.43 5.90 14.18
C ASN A 100 -8.36 4.82 14.39
N PHE A 101 -7.87 4.21 13.31
CA PHE A 101 -6.70 3.33 13.35
C PHE A 101 -5.52 4.01 14.04
N VAL A 102 -4.96 3.34 15.06
CA VAL A 102 -3.82 3.86 15.83
C VAL A 102 -2.54 3.22 15.32
N TYR A 103 -1.70 4.05 14.72
CA TYR A 103 -0.37 3.68 14.25
C TYR A 103 0.70 4.24 15.19
N ASN A 104 1.57 3.37 15.70
CA ASN A 104 2.66 3.75 16.58
C ASN A 104 4.00 3.53 15.90
N SER A 105 4.92 4.47 16.07
CA SER A 105 6.29 4.40 15.56
C SER A 105 7.30 4.53 16.70
N PRO A 106 7.32 3.59 17.66
CA PRO A 106 8.21 3.68 18.83
C PRO A 106 9.70 3.73 18.46
N ARG A 107 10.06 3.28 17.25
CA ARG A 107 11.40 3.44 16.65
C ARG A 107 11.28 3.77 15.17
N ALA A 108 12.33 4.34 14.59
CA ALA A 108 12.36 4.70 13.16
C ALA A 108 12.08 3.51 12.22
N TYR A 109 12.55 2.31 12.59
CA TYR A 109 12.44 1.09 11.78
C TYR A 109 11.51 0.03 12.41
N PHE A 110 10.80 0.36 13.49
CA PHE A 110 9.89 -0.56 14.16
C PHE A 110 8.58 0.14 14.48
N HIS A 111 7.56 -0.22 13.72
CA HIS A 111 6.23 0.37 13.77
C HIS A 111 5.25 -0.70 14.23
N THR A 112 4.28 -0.31 15.05
CA THR A 112 3.33 -1.23 15.69
C THR A 112 1.92 -0.68 15.62
N PHE A 113 0.97 -1.60 15.54
CA PHE A 113 -0.46 -1.34 15.61
C PHE A 113 -1.13 -2.57 16.24
N ALA A 114 -2.36 -2.40 16.71
CA ALA A 114 -3.15 -3.54 17.17
C ALA A 114 -3.60 -4.36 15.95
N GLY A 115 -3.20 -5.63 15.89
CA GLY A 115 -3.81 -6.60 14.98
C GLY A 115 -5.07 -7.19 15.61
N ASP A 116 -5.97 -7.70 14.77
CA ASP A 116 -7.14 -8.48 15.18
C ASP A 116 -6.78 -9.88 15.70
#